data_AF-A0A8T3ST23-F1
#
_entry.id   AF-A0A8T3ST23-F1
#
_cell.length_a   1.000
_cell.length_b   1.000
_cell.length_c   1.000
_cell.angle_alpha   90.00
_cell.angle_beta   90.00
_cell.angle_gamma   90.00
#
_symmetry.space_group_name_H-M   'P 1'
#
loop_
_entity.id
_entity.type
_entity.pdbx_description
1 polymer ?
#
loop_
_entity_poly.entity_id
_entity_poly.type
_entity_poly.pdbx_seq_one_letter_code
_entity_poly.pdbx_strand_id
1 'polypeptide(L)'
;EALLRAPGGEGDWNVAQAFAHTTGSRRWLAHAAALAARGEWPADAPRVVPGVPGPADADVPTLLTLLGKSRRSLATSAEAIAGHEAEPCPLDHPLVGHLRCGEWLLFAGVHDLMHLRQLHGLGAAEPEGQDG
;
A
#
# COMPACT_ATOMS: atom_id res chain seq x y z
N GLU A 1 -9.41 -15.23 13.14
CA GLU A 1 -9.24 -13.88 13.74
C GLU A 1 -7.97 -13.72 14.55
N ALA A 2 -7.57 -14.69 15.38
CA ALA A 2 -6.32 -14.61 16.18
C ALA A 2 -5.08 -14.29 15.33
N LEU A 3 -4.91 -14.94 14.17
CA LEU A 3 -3.80 -14.66 13.24
C LEU A 3 -3.82 -13.23 12.66
N LEU A 4 -4.98 -12.58 12.57
CA LEU A 4 -5.05 -11.18 12.11
C LEU A 4 -4.39 -10.22 13.10
N ARG A 5 -4.41 -10.59 14.38
CA ARG A 5 -3.97 -9.79 15.52
C ARG A 5 -2.60 -10.20 16.05
N ALA A 6 -2.03 -11.30 15.54
CA ALA A 6 -0.73 -11.78 15.95
C ALA A 6 0.37 -10.75 15.60
N PRO A 7 1.19 -10.31 16.58
CA PRO A 7 2.30 -9.39 16.36
C PRO A 7 3.45 -10.07 15.59
N GLY A 8 4.46 -9.31 15.15
CA GLY A 8 5.68 -9.86 14.52
C GLY A 8 6.06 -9.36 13.13
N GLY A 9 5.38 -8.34 12.61
CA GLY A 9 5.71 -7.71 11.33
C GLY A 9 6.77 -6.60 11.43
N GLU A 10 6.98 -5.86 10.32
CA GLU A 10 7.69 -4.58 10.35
C GLU A 10 7.09 -3.67 11.44
N GLY A 11 7.93 -3.12 12.32
CA GLY A 11 7.45 -2.26 13.41
C GLY A 11 6.48 -2.96 14.37
N ASP A 12 6.54 -4.29 14.47
CA ASP A 12 5.63 -5.15 15.23
C ASP A 12 4.18 -5.14 14.72
N TRP A 13 3.98 -4.83 13.44
CA TRP A 13 2.64 -4.80 12.86
C TRP A 13 2.03 -6.19 12.76
N ASN A 14 0.77 -6.30 13.17
CA ASN A 14 -0.01 -7.49 12.91
C ASN A 14 -0.46 -7.59 11.44
N VAL A 15 -1.03 -8.74 11.07
CA VAL A 15 -1.50 -9.01 9.71
C VAL A 15 -2.53 -7.97 9.24
N ALA A 16 -3.46 -7.55 10.10
CA ALA A 16 -4.47 -6.55 9.74
C ALA A 16 -3.83 -5.19 9.42
N GLN A 17 -2.87 -4.74 10.22
CA GLN A 17 -2.13 -3.50 10.01
C GLN A 17 -1.33 -3.53 8.70
N ALA A 18 -0.58 -4.61 8.47
CA ALA A 18 0.22 -4.77 7.26
C ALA A 18 -0.66 -4.82 5.99
N PHE A 19 -1.77 -5.56 6.04
CA PHE A 19 -2.70 -5.67 4.92
C PHE A 19 -3.37 -4.33 4.59
N ALA A 20 -3.89 -3.65 5.61
CA ALA A 20 -4.54 -2.35 5.44
C ALA A 20 -3.54 -1.27 5.00
N HIS A 21 -2.32 -1.27 5.53
CA HIS A 21 -1.22 -0.41 5.06
C HIS A 21 -0.93 -0.62 3.58
N THR A 22 -0.75 -1.88 3.16
CA THR A 22 -0.40 -2.22 1.77
C THR A 22 -1.49 -1.78 0.80
N THR A 23 -2.74 -2.10 1.10
CA THR A 23 -3.88 -1.74 0.23
C THR A 23 -4.13 -0.23 0.19
N GLY A 24 -3.93 0.46 1.31
CA GLY A 24 -4.01 1.93 1.41
C GLY A 24 -2.91 2.63 0.61
N SER A 25 -1.66 2.20 0.78
CA SER A 25 -0.49 2.76 0.08
C SER A 25 -0.60 2.57 -1.43
N ARG A 26 -0.92 1.36 -1.90
CA ARG A 26 -1.18 1.09 -3.33
C ARG A 26 -2.22 2.02 -3.91
N ARG A 27 -3.34 2.18 -3.20
CA ARG A 27 -4.44 3.06 -3.63
C ARG A 27 -3.97 4.50 -3.76
N TRP A 28 -3.30 5.02 -2.74
CA TRP A 28 -2.96 6.43 -2.66
C TRP A 28 -1.82 6.81 -3.60
N LEU A 29 -0.74 6.02 -3.66
CA LEU A 29 0.42 6.30 -4.52
C LEU A 29 0.05 6.33 -6.00
N ALA A 30 -0.73 5.33 -6.45
CA ALA A 30 -1.22 5.30 -7.83
C ALA A 30 -2.17 6.48 -8.13
N HIS A 31 -3.05 6.81 -7.17
CA HIS A 31 -3.99 7.92 -7.34
C HIS A 31 -3.29 9.29 -7.41
N ALA A 32 -2.25 9.50 -6.60
CA ALA A 32 -1.45 10.71 -6.62
C ALA A 32 -0.78 10.92 -8.00
N ALA A 33 -0.16 9.87 -8.55
CA ALA A 33 0.40 9.91 -9.90
C ALA A 33 -0.67 10.18 -10.97
N ALA A 34 -1.87 9.63 -10.81
CA ALA A 34 -2.98 9.91 -11.72
C ALA A 34 -3.49 11.35 -11.65
N LEU A 35 -3.49 11.98 -10.46
CA LEU A 35 -3.79 13.42 -10.33
C LEU A 35 -2.75 14.26 -11.08
N ALA A 36 -1.46 13.91 -10.94
CA ALA A 36 -0.38 14.57 -11.67
C ALA A 36 -0.55 14.45 -13.19
N ALA A 37 -0.79 13.24 -13.70
CA ALA A 37 -1.01 12.97 -15.13
C ALA A 37 -2.20 13.76 -15.72
N ARG A 38 -3.23 14.04 -14.92
CA ARG A 38 -4.39 14.86 -15.35
C ARG A 38 -4.19 16.37 -15.16
N GLY A 39 -3.05 16.81 -14.64
CA GLY A 39 -2.83 18.21 -14.28
C GLY A 39 -3.69 18.69 -13.11
N GLU A 40 -4.18 17.77 -12.28
CA GLU A 40 -5.07 18.02 -11.13
C GLU A 40 -4.31 17.98 -9.79
N TRP A 41 -2.98 18.16 -9.82
CA TRP A 41 -2.18 18.10 -8.60
C TRP A 41 -2.57 19.23 -7.63
N PRO A 42 -2.93 18.91 -6.36
CA PRO A 42 -3.34 19.93 -5.40
C PRO A 42 -2.17 20.80 -4.95
N ALA A 43 -2.41 22.11 -4.80
CA ALA A 43 -1.38 23.06 -4.35
C ALA A 43 -0.93 22.80 -2.91
N ASP A 44 -1.81 22.25 -2.08
CA ASP A 44 -1.62 21.90 -0.68
C ASP A 44 -1.46 20.39 -0.46
N ALA A 45 -0.91 19.68 -1.46
CA ALA A 45 -0.68 18.24 -1.38
C ALA A 45 0.12 17.87 -0.11
N PRO A 46 -0.38 16.92 0.71
CA PRO A 46 0.35 16.47 1.88
C PRO A 46 1.61 15.68 1.47
N ARG A 47 2.66 15.80 2.28
CA ARG A 47 3.87 15.00 2.10
C ARG A 47 3.62 13.53 2.45
N VAL A 48 4.30 12.62 1.76
CA VAL A 48 4.29 11.21 2.13
C VAL A 48 4.86 11.02 3.54
N VAL A 49 4.13 10.26 4.36
CA VAL A 49 4.61 9.77 5.65
C VAL A 49 4.82 8.26 5.53
N PRO A 50 6.08 7.77 5.53
CA PRO A 50 6.37 6.34 5.51
C PRO A 50 5.93 5.65 6.81
N GLY A 51 5.73 4.33 6.76
CA GLY A 51 5.59 3.52 7.98
C GLY A 51 4.31 3.77 8.79
N VAL A 52 3.20 4.12 8.14
CA VAL A 52 1.90 4.31 8.81
C VAL A 52 1.12 2.99 8.84
N PRO A 53 0.98 2.31 10.00
CA PRO A 53 0.23 1.06 10.05
C PRO A 53 -1.25 1.29 9.75
N GLY A 54 -1.91 0.24 9.25
CA GLY A 54 -3.37 0.19 9.23
C GLY A 54 -4.00 0.03 10.62
N PRO A 55 -5.33 -0.06 10.72
CA PRO A 55 -6.02 -0.34 11.98
C PRO A 55 -5.71 -1.75 12.49
N ALA A 56 -5.33 -1.86 13.76
CA ALA A 56 -4.91 -3.13 14.37
C ALA A 56 -6.05 -4.13 14.60
N ASP A 57 -7.28 -3.66 14.60
CA ASP A 57 -8.50 -4.41 14.87
C ASP A 57 -9.40 -4.59 13.64
N ALA A 58 -8.92 -4.25 12.44
CA ALA A 58 -9.67 -4.41 11.20
C ALA A 58 -10.06 -5.87 10.98
N ASP A 59 -11.36 -6.09 10.76
CA ASP A 59 -11.92 -7.42 10.50
C ASP A 59 -11.78 -7.81 9.02
N VAL A 60 -12.03 -9.10 8.71
CA VAL A 60 -11.93 -9.62 7.34
C VAL A 60 -12.81 -8.85 6.35
N PRO A 61 -14.11 -8.57 6.63
CA PRO A 61 -14.94 -7.76 5.74
C PRO A 61 -14.36 -6.37 5.44
N THR A 62 -13.79 -5.70 6.43
CA THR A 62 -13.12 -4.41 6.26
C THR A 62 -11.91 -4.55 5.36
N LEU A 63 -11.03 -5.54 5.60
CA LEU A 63 -9.84 -5.79 4.78
C LEU A 63 -10.21 -6.11 3.33
N LEU A 64 -11.22 -6.95 3.09
CA LEU A 64 -11.70 -7.25 1.74
C LEU A 64 -12.28 -6.01 1.04
N THR A 65 -12.96 -5.14 1.78
CA THR A 65 -13.44 -3.86 1.26
C THR A 65 -12.28 -2.95 0.83
N LEU A 66 -11.21 -2.87 1.64
CA LEU A 66 -10.00 -2.11 1.31
C LEU A 66 -9.30 -2.69 0.08
N LEU A 67 -9.19 -4.01 -0.02
CA LEU A 67 -8.63 -4.68 -1.20
C LEU A 67 -9.43 -4.34 -2.46
N GLY A 68 -10.77 -4.43 -2.39
CA GLY A 68 -11.64 -4.07 -3.51
C GLY A 68 -11.48 -2.62 -3.96
N LYS A 69 -11.40 -1.68 -2.99
CA LYS A 69 -11.15 -0.26 -3.27
C LYS A 69 -9.78 -0.03 -3.91
N SER A 70 -8.74 -0.70 -3.39
CA SER A 70 -7.37 -0.64 -3.89
C SER A 70 -7.27 -1.11 -5.34
N ARG A 71 -7.88 -2.25 -5.67
CA ARG A 71 -7.90 -2.79 -7.06
C ARG A 71 -8.57 -1.83 -8.05
N ARG A 72 -9.74 -1.29 -7.69
CA ARG A 72 -10.45 -0.33 -8.55
C ARG A 72 -9.64 0.94 -8.75
N SER A 73 -9.09 1.49 -7.67
CA SER A 73 -8.27 2.70 -7.74
C SER A 73 -7.04 2.51 -8.60
N LEU A 74 -6.36 1.36 -8.49
CA LEU A 74 -5.19 1.07 -9.32
C LEU A 74 -5.56 1.00 -10.80
N ALA A 75 -6.65 0.31 -11.16
CA ALA A 75 -7.11 0.22 -12.55
C ALA A 75 -7.41 1.61 -13.13
N THR A 76 -8.22 2.42 -12.43
CA THR A 76 -8.54 3.79 -12.86
C THR A 76 -7.31 4.69 -12.92
N SER A 77 -6.36 4.52 -12.01
CA SER A 77 -5.12 5.30 -12.03
C SER A 77 -4.23 4.93 -13.21
N ALA A 78 -4.12 3.63 -13.52
CA ALA A 78 -3.36 3.15 -14.68
C ALA A 78 -3.96 3.67 -15.99
N GLU A 79 -5.28 3.69 -16.13
CA GLU A 79 -5.97 4.28 -17.27
C GLU A 79 -5.66 5.78 -17.42
N ALA A 80 -5.64 6.53 -16.32
CA ALA A 80 -5.34 7.96 -16.35
C ALA A 80 -3.84 8.27 -16.61
N ILE A 81 -2.95 7.35 -16.26
CA ILE A 81 -1.50 7.49 -16.46
C ILE A 81 -1.08 7.05 -17.87
N ALA A 82 -1.90 6.26 -18.57
CA ALA A 82 -1.60 5.78 -19.91
C ALA A 82 -1.32 6.94 -20.88
N GLY A 83 -0.14 6.95 -21.50
CA GLY A 83 0.34 8.04 -22.36
C GLY A 83 1.07 9.17 -21.63
N HIS A 84 1.08 9.16 -20.29
CA HIS A 84 1.73 10.14 -19.42
C HIS A 84 2.83 9.50 -18.55
N GLU A 85 3.26 8.28 -18.85
CA GLU A 85 4.12 7.47 -17.98
C GLU A 85 5.47 8.15 -17.69
N ALA A 86 6.00 8.88 -18.68
CA ALA A 86 7.29 9.54 -18.60
C ALA A 86 7.22 10.96 -17.98
N GLU A 87 6.02 11.47 -17.70
CA GLU A 87 5.82 12.81 -17.15
C GLU A 87 6.25 12.88 -15.68
N PRO A 88 6.78 14.04 -15.23
CA PRO A 88 7.17 14.23 -13.85
C PRO A 88 5.93 14.22 -12.94
N CYS A 89 5.98 13.46 -11.85
CA CYS A 89 4.98 13.54 -10.79
C CYS A 89 5.52 14.45 -9.66
N PRO A 90 4.77 15.47 -9.20
CA PRO A 90 5.21 16.36 -8.13
C PRO A 90 5.29 15.71 -6.73
N LEU A 91 4.93 14.44 -6.60
CA LEU A 91 4.96 13.72 -5.34
C LEU A 91 6.40 13.51 -4.84
N ASP A 92 6.75 14.13 -3.70
CA ASP A 92 8.00 13.86 -2.96
C ASP A 92 7.83 12.70 -1.97
N HIS A 93 8.66 11.67 -2.10
CA HIS A 93 8.70 10.55 -1.15
C HIS A 93 10.05 10.48 -0.45
N PRO A 94 10.10 10.52 0.90
CA PRO A 94 11.36 10.69 1.63
C PRO A 94 12.35 9.53 1.47
N LEU A 95 11.90 8.34 1.09
CA LEU A 95 12.76 7.16 0.87
C LEU A 95 13.21 6.93 -0.57
N VAL A 96 12.47 7.43 -1.57
CA VAL A 96 12.72 7.14 -2.99
C VAL A 96 12.84 8.38 -3.87
N GLY A 97 12.67 9.57 -3.28
CA GLY A 97 12.70 10.84 -3.97
C GLY A 97 11.51 11.04 -4.90
N HIS A 98 11.79 11.59 -6.07
CA HIS A 98 10.81 11.89 -7.10
C HIS A 98 10.80 10.78 -8.15
N LEU A 99 9.60 10.34 -8.52
CA LEU A 99 9.38 9.38 -9.58
C LEU A 99 8.44 9.99 -10.64
N ARG A 100 8.51 9.47 -11.86
CA ARG A 100 7.56 9.77 -12.95
C ARG A 100 6.21 9.11 -12.69
N CYS A 101 5.16 9.55 -13.38
CA CYS A 101 3.81 9.02 -13.21
C CYS A 101 3.74 7.49 -13.38
N GLY A 102 4.41 6.92 -14.39
CA GLY A 102 4.44 5.47 -14.61
C GLY A 102 5.30 4.73 -13.58
N GLU A 103 6.38 5.36 -13.10
CA GLU A 103 7.27 4.77 -12.09
C GLU A 103 6.57 4.61 -10.74
N TRP A 104 5.60 5.47 -10.41
CA TRP A 104 4.74 5.29 -9.23
C TRP A 104 3.87 4.02 -9.28
N LEU A 105 3.41 3.59 -10.46
CA LEU A 105 2.70 2.32 -10.61
C LEU A 105 3.62 1.12 -10.36
N LEU A 106 4.86 1.19 -10.88
CA LEU A 106 5.87 0.17 -10.63
C LEU A 106 6.24 0.11 -9.15
N PHE A 107 6.45 1.27 -8.53
CA PHE A 107 6.77 1.37 -7.12
C PHE A 107 5.66 0.81 -6.23
N ALA A 108 4.38 1.07 -6.54
CA ALA A 108 3.26 0.47 -5.83
C ALA A 108 3.30 -1.07 -5.87
N GLY A 109 3.71 -1.67 -7.01
CA GLY A 109 3.91 -3.12 -7.11
C GLY A 109 5.11 -3.64 -6.33
N VAL A 110 6.23 -2.90 -6.31
CA VAL A 110 7.41 -3.25 -5.48
C VAL A 110 7.06 -3.19 -3.99
N HIS A 111 6.36 -2.14 -3.57
CA HIS A 111 5.85 -1.95 -2.21
C HIS A 111 4.95 -3.11 -1.78
N ASP A 112 4.04 -3.53 -2.65
CA ASP A 112 3.19 -4.71 -2.41
C ASP A 112 4.02 -5.98 -2.16
N LEU A 113 5.04 -6.24 -2.97
CA LEU A 113 5.86 -7.44 -2.84
C LEU A 113 6.62 -7.46 -1.51
N MET A 114 7.06 -6.29 -1.02
CA MET A 114 7.70 -6.19 0.30
C MET A 114 6.75 -6.63 1.42
N HIS A 115 5.51 -6.15 1.42
CA HIS A 115 4.55 -6.53 2.45
C HIS A 115 3.92 -7.91 2.24
N LEU A 116 3.85 -8.43 1.01
CA LEU A 116 3.46 -9.82 0.79
C LEU A 116 4.47 -10.79 1.42
N ARG A 117 5.78 -10.47 1.38
CA ARG A 117 6.80 -11.25 2.10
C ARG A 117 6.58 -11.19 3.61
N GLN A 118 6.26 -10.02 4.16
CA GLN A 118 5.92 -9.86 5.57
C GLN A 118 4.69 -10.70 5.96
N LEU A 119 3.61 -10.63 5.17
CA LEU A 119 2.39 -11.40 5.39
C LEU A 119 2.65 -12.92 5.32
N HIS A 120 3.50 -13.36 4.39
CA HIS A 120 3.88 -14.77 4.30
C HIS A 120 4.69 -15.23 5.52
N GLY A 121 5.62 -14.39 6.00
CA GLY A 121 6.37 -14.67 7.23
C GLY A 121 5.46 -14.79 8.46
N LEU A 122 4.48 -13.89 8.60
CA LEU A 122 3.48 -13.93 9.67
C LEU A 122 2.57 -15.17 9.58
N GLY A 123 2.26 -15.65 8.37
CA GLY A 123 1.47 -16.86 8.15
C GLY A 123 2.24 -18.16 8.37
N ALA A 124 3.57 -18.14 8.21
CA ALA A 124 4.45 -19.29 8.42
C ALA A 124 4.91 -19.45 9.87
N ALA A 125 4.81 -18.38 10.68
CA ALA A 125 4.96 -18.44 12.13
C ALA A 125 3.73 -19.08 12.77
N GLU A 126 3.49 -20.36 12.50
CA GLU A 126 2.65 -21.17 13.39
C GLU A 126 3.34 -21.30 14.75
N PRO A 127 2.59 -21.30 15.87
CA PRO A 127 3.18 -21.56 17.17
C PRO A 127 3.69 -23.00 17.21
N GLU A 128 5.00 -23.19 17.35
CA GLU A 128 5.53 -24.45 17.86
C GLU A 128 4.89 -24.72 19.23
N GLY A 129 4.10 -25.79 19.32
CA GLY A 129 3.62 -26.33 20.60
C GLY A 129 2.11 -26.29 20.79
N GLN A 130 1.42 -27.27 20.19
CA GLN A 130 0.21 -27.82 20.78
C GLN A 130 0.29 -29.35 20.74
N ASP A 131 1.32 -29.89 21.38
CA ASP A 131 1.34 -31.24 21.94
C ASP A 131 1.20 -31.10 23.46
N GLY A 132 0.10 -31.63 24.01
CA GLY A 132 -0.25 -31.60 25.43
C GLY A 132 -1.72 -31.90 25.66
#